data_AF-A0A5Q2FE42-F1
#
_entry.id   AF-A0A5Q2FE42-F1
#
_cell.length_a   1.000
_cell.length_b   1.000
_cell.length_c   1.000
_cell.angle_alpha   90.00
_cell.angle_beta   90.00
_cell.angle_gamma   90.00
#
_symmetry.space_group_name_H-M   'P 1'
#
loop_
_entity.id
_entity.type
_entity.pdbx_description
1 polymer ?
#
loop_
_entity_poly.entity_id
_entity_poly.type
_entity_poly.pdbx_seq_one_letter_code
_entity_poly.pdbx_strand_id
1 'polypeptide(L)'
;MIGLAEELAALRGCSFAQLGVRIEFPELLEWWRRLGYEILSRGDLLLQVGRELPVAFEVPTAEDMTRLGEWLARVVRAGDLVIAKGELGAGKTTFTQGLGRGLGVEGPVVSPTFVLSRVHRAAEGRPTLVHVDAYRLGDGDELDDIDLDETAAGAVTLVEWGEGIAERLNSDRLLMSIERSGDPADDTRFVFFRGEGERWEQLHRQIESVAPTGGPLHD
;
A
#
# COMPACT_ATOMS: atom_id res chain seq x y z
N MET A 1 -2.28 19.39 -6.92
CA MET A 1 -3.03 19.26 -8.19
C MET A 1 -2.62 18.03 -8.98
N ILE A 2 -1.33 17.71 -9.13
CA ILE A 2 -0.92 16.50 -9.89
C ILE A 2 -1.21 15.19 -9.15
N GLY A 3 -0.93 15.11 -7.83
CA GLY A 3 -1.29 13.92 -7.03
C GLY A 3 -2.77 13.55 -7.15
N LEU A 4 -3.67 14.54 -6.98
CA LEU A 4 -5.11 14.33 -7.16
C LEU A 4 -5.49 13.85 -8.57
N ALA A 5 -4.81 14.34 -9.62
CA ALA A 5 -5.08 13.88 -10.99
C ALA A 5 -4.63 12.43 -11.19
N GLU A 6 -3.50 12.04 -10.61
CA GLU A 6 -2.99 10.66 -10.62
C GLU A 6 -3.90 9.70 -9.85
N GLU A 7 -4.36 10.10 -8.68
CA GLU A 7 -5.31 9.36 -7.85
C GLU A 7 -6.66 9.16 -8.56
N LEU A 8 -7.20 10.22 -9.16
CA LEU A 8 -8.44 10.13 -9.96
C LEU A 8 -8.26 9.25 -11.21
N ALA A 9 -7.10 9.28 -11.86
CA ALA A 9 -6.81 8.39 -12.98
C ALA A 9 -6.71 6.94 -12.51
N ALA A 10 -6.04 6.69 -11.39
CA ALA A 10 -5.93 5.36 -10.79
C ALA A 10 -7.30 4.79 -10.41
N LEU A 11 -8.16 5.61 -9.78
CA LEU A 11 -9.54 5.21 -9.44
C LEU A 11 -10.40 4.90 -10.68
N ARG A 12 -10.03 5.41 -11.85
CA ARG A 12 -10.66 5.08 -13.14
C ARG A 12 -10.02 3.87 -13.83
N GLY A 13 -9.11 3.17 -13.16
CA GLY A 13 -8.44 1.98 -13.68
C GLY A 13 -7.22 2.28 -14.58
N CYS A 14 -6.71 3.52 -14.60
CA CYS A 14 -5.45 3.79 -15.29
C CYS A 14 -4.27 3.27 -14.47
N SER A 15 -3.40 2.47 -15.09
CA SER A 15 -2.18 1.95 -14.44
C SER A 15 -0.94 2.80 -14.70
N PHE A 16 -1.02 3.77 -15.62
CA PHE A 16 0.14 4.53 -16.06
C PHE A 16 -0.23 5.97 -16.43
N ALA A 17 0.65 6.92 -16.11
CA ALA A 17 0.55 8.32 -16.52
C ALA A 17 1.73 8.70 -17.40
N GLN A 18 1.47 9.44 -18.48
CA GLN A 18 2.48 9.91 -19.43
C GLN A 18 2.24 11.37 -19.81
N LEU A 19 3.32 12.14 -19.95
CA LEU A 19 3.27 13.52 -20.41
C LEU A 19 4.54 13.92 -21.17
N GLY A 20 4.42 15.01 -21.95
CA GLY A 20 5.54 15.61 -22.66
C GLY A 20 6.19 16.74 -21.87
N VAL A 21 7.50 16.66 -21.66
CA VAL A 21 8.32 17.74 -21.08
C VAL A 21 9.17 18.36 -22.17
N ARG A 22 9.13 19.69 -22.30
CA ARG A 22 9.95 20.42 -23.25
C ARG A 22 11.43 20.33 -22.90
N ILE A 23 12.26 19.96 -23.89
CA ILE A 23 13.70 19.73 -23.68
C ILE A 23 14.46 21.00 -23.27
N GLU A 24 13.91 22.18 -23.59
CA GLU A 24 14.55 23.46 -23.30
C GLU A 24 14.45 23.87 -21.82
N PHE A 25 13.69 23.12 -21.02
CA PHE A 25 13.44 23.40 -19.60
C PHE A 25 13.90 22.22 -18.72
N PRO A 26 15.22 22.03 -18.51
CA PRO A 26 15.76 20.91 -17.73
C PRO A 26 15.25 20.90 -16.28
N GLU A 27 14.95 22.05 -15.70
CA GLU A 27 14.38 22.18 -14.35
C GLU A 27 12.98 21.54 -14.25
N LEU A 28 12.20 21.54 -15.32
CA LEU A 28 10.91 20.84 -15.36
C LEU A 28 11.13 19.33 -15.36
N LEU A 29 12.13 18.84 -16.10
CA LEU A 29 12.49 17.42 -16.08
C LEU A 29 12.94 16.99 -14.67
N GLU A 30 13.80 17.75 -14.01
CA GLU A 30 14.23 17.46 -12.63
C GLU A 30 13.06 17.50 -11.64
N TRP A 31 12.11 18.40 -11.86
CA TRP A 31 10.88 18.45 -11.07
C TRP A 31 10.04 17.17 -11.25
N TRP A 32 9.82 16.72 -12.48
CA TRP A 32 9.10 15.47 -12.76
C TRP A 32 9.83 14.23 -12.24
N ARG A 33 11.16 14.17 -12.37
CA ARG A 33 11.96 13.07 -11.81
C ARG A 33 11.86 12.98 -10.29
N ARG A 34 11.79 14.10 -9.58
CA ARG A 34 11.54 14.13 -8.12
C ARG A 34 10.17 13.59 -7.75
N LEU A 35 9.20 13.64 -8.65
CA LEU A 35 7.89 13.02 -8.48
C LEU A 35 7.86 11.55 -8.92
N GLY A 36 8.99 10.97 -9.31
CA GLY A 36 9.10 9.57 -9.74
C GLY A 36 8.75 9.33 -11.21
N TYR A 37 8.71 10.37 -12.05
CA TYR A 37 8.58 10.19 -13.50
C TYR A 37 9.92 9.87 -14.14
N GLU A 38 9.93 8.87 -15.01
CA GLU A 38 11.08 8.41 -15.76
C GLU A 38 10.96 8.80 -17.24
N ILE A 39 12.10 8.93 -17.92
CA ILE A 39 12.13 9.20 -19.36
C ILE A 39 11.81 7.92 -20.12
N LEU A 40 10.73 7.93 -20.89
CA LEU A 40 10.30 6.81 -21.73
C LEU A 40 10.89 6.91 -23.13
N SER A 41 10.92 8.12 -23.70
CA SER A 41 11.50 8.37 -25.01
C SER A 41 11.93 9.83 -25.18
N ARG A 42 12.85 10.08 -26.11
CA ARG A 42 13.33 11.43 -26.45
C ARG A 42 13.00 11.77 -27.89
N GLY A 43 12.30 12.88 -28.10
CA GLY A 43 12.09 13.49 -29.41
C GLY A 43 12.86 14.81 -29.56
N ASP A 44 12.64 15.50 -30.67
CA ASP A 44 13.37 16.71 -31.05
C ASP A 44 13.06 17.93 -30.17
N LEU A 45 11.82 18.03 -29.66
CA LEU A 45 11.36 19.15 -28.82
C LEU A 45 10.78 18.71 -27.47
N LEU A 46 10.46 17.42 -27.32
CA LEU A 46 9.81 16.87 -26.13
C LEU A 46 10.51 15.58 -25.66
N LEU A 47 10.69 15.46 -24.36
CA LEU A 47 10.87 14.20 -23.66
C LEU A 47 9.49 13.64 -23.30
N GLN A 48 9.25 12.38 -23.61
CA GLN A 48 8.12 11.66 -23.02
C GLN A 48 8.58 11.13 -21.68
N VAL A 49 7.87 11.52 -20.63
CA VAL A 49 8.08 11.00 -19.28
C VAL A 49 6.83 10.32 -18.78
N GLY A 50 6.98 9.31 -17.94
CA GLY A 50 5.84 8.63 -17.34
C GLY A 50 6.19 7.93 -16.05
N ARG A 51 5.15 7.47 -15.36
CA ARG A 51 5.25 6.68 -14.15
C ARG A 51 4.07 5.72 -14.05
N GLU A 52 4.28 4.64 -13.33
CA GLU A 52 3.18 3.81 -12.88
C GLU A 52 2.32 4.55 -11.87
N LEU A 53 1.01 4.35 -11.99
CA LEU A 53 0.01 4.84 -11.06
C LEU A 53 -0.24 3.78 -9.98
N PRO A 54 -0.66 4.17 -8.77
CA PRO A 54 -1.07 3.21 -7.76
C PRO A 54 -2.23 2.35 -8.26
N VAL A 55 -2.37 1.14 -7.72
CA VAL A 55 -3.64 0.41 -7.81
C VAL A 55 -4.60 1.03 -6.81
N ALA A 56 -5.80 1.42 -7.25
CA ALA A 56 -6.73 2.17 -6.43
C ALA A 56 -8.07 1.47 -6.28
N PHE A 57 -8.67 1.62 -5.11
CA PHE A 57 -9.98 1.10 -4.77
C PHE A 57 -10.83 2.17 -4.10
N GLU A 58 -12.07 2.30 -4.53
CA GLU A 58 -13.13 2.95 -3.77
C GLU A 58 -13.72 1.94 -2.79
N VAL A 59 -13.75 2.29 -1.50
CA VAL A 59 -14.10 1.40 -0.40
C VAL A 59 -15.18 2.07 0.46
N PRO A 60 -16.47 1.94 0.09
CA PRO A 60 -17.54 2.69 0.74
C PRO A 60 -17.95 2.19 2.12
N THR A 61 -17.62 0.93 2.45
CA THR A 61 -17.98 0.36 3.76
C THR A 61 -16.79 -0.30 4.47
N ALA A 62 -16.93 -0.49 5.79
CA ALA A 62 -15.99 -1.27 6.58
C ALA A 62 -15.94 -2.76 6.15
N GLU A 63 -17.03 -3.28 5.59
CA GLU A 63 -17.06 -4.63 5.02
C GLU A 63 -16.19 -4.71 3.76
N ASP A 64 -16.30 -3.71 2.87
CA ASP A 64 -15.45 -3.62 1.67
C ASP A 64 -13.97 -3.50 2.05
N MET A 65 -13.66 -2.75 3.12
CA MET A 65 -12.28 -2.65 3.65
C MET A 65 -11.77 -4.01 4.13
N THR A 66 -12.62 -4.79 4.78
CA THR A 66 -12.29 -6.15 5.23
C THR A 66 -12.08 -7.08 4.01
N ARG A 67 -12.98 -7.02 3.02
CA ARG A 67 -12.87 -7.77 1.75
C ARG A 67 -11.57 -7.42 1.02
N LEU A 68 -11.21 -6.15 0.97
CA LEU A 68 -9.96 -5.69 0.36
C LEU A 68 -8.73 -6.28 1.06
N GLY A 69 -8.72 -6.35 2.40
CA GLY A 69 -7.68 -7.03 3.16
C GLY A 69 -7.61 -8.53 2.83
N GLU A 70 -8.76 -9.21 2.75
CA GLU A 70 -8.81 -10.63 2.36
C GLU A 70 -8.31 -10.88 0.94
N TRP A 71 -8.50 -9.92 0.02
CA TRP A 71 -7.97 -10.03 -1.33
C TRP A 71 -6.46 -9.85 -1.37
N LEU A 72 -5.93 -8.84 -0.65
CA LEU A 72 -4.49 -8.66 -0.58
C LEU A 72 -3.81 -9.91 0.01
N ALA A 73 -4.46 -10.60 0.96
CA ALA A 73 -3.98 -11.86 1.54
C ALA A 73 -3.69 -12.96 0.50
N ARG A 74 -4.31 -12.91 -0.68
CA ARG A 74 -4.09 -13.87 -1.78
C ARG A 74 -2.86 -13.56 -2.62
N VAL A 75 -2.32 -12.34 -2.50
CA VAL A 75 -1.18 -11.83 -3.26
C VAL A 75 0.09 -11.83 -2.42
N VAL A 76 -0.04 -11.51 -1.13
CA VAL A 76 1.11 -11.47 -0.21
C VAL A 76 1.66 -12.86 0.07
N ARG A 77 2.96 -12.92 0.36
CA ARG A 77 3.69 -14.12 0.76
C ARG A 77 4.55 -13.85 1.98
N ALA A 78 5.07 -14.90 2.61
CA ALA A 78 6.07 -14.78 3.66
C ALA A 78 7.25 -13.91 3.19
N GLY A 79 7.70 -12.99 4.05
CA GLY A 79 8.72 -11.98 3.76
C GLY A 79 8.17 -10.65 3.23
N ASP A 80 6.89 -10.58 2.83
CA ASP A 80 6.31 -9.33 2.32
C ASP A 80 6.07 -8.31 3.45
N LEU A 81 6.46 -7.06 3.20
CA LEU A 81 6.22 -5.90 4.06
C LEU A 81 5.12 -5.01 3.48
N VAL A 82 4.11 -4.70 4.30
CA VAL A 82 3.05 -3.74 4.00
C VAL A 82 3.15 -2.55 4.96
N ILE A 83 3.34 -1.34 4.43
CA ILE A 83 3.36 -0.11 5.22
C ILE A 83 2.04 0.62 5.01
N ALA A 84 1.25 0.75 6.08
CA ALA A 84 -0.08 1.31 6.06
C ALA A 84 -0.10 2.74 6.61
N LYS A 85 -0.45 3.71 5.76
CA LYS A 85 -0.65 5.12 6.10
C LYS A 85 -2.11 5.51 5.99
N GLY A 86 -2.54 6.42 6.86
CA GLY A 86 -3.86 7.03 6.83
C GLY A 86 -4.16 7.65 8.19
N GLU A 87 -5.08 8.60 8.26
CA GLU A 87 -5.43 9.27 9.51
C GLU A 87 -5.95 8.30 10.59
N LEU A 88 -6.06 8.79 11.83
CA LEU A 88 -6.71 8.03 12.90
C LEU A 88 -8.16 7.72 12.51
N GLY A 89 -8.55 6.44 12.60
CA GLY A 89 -9.88 6.00 12.16
C GLY A 89 -10.04 5.85 10.64
N ALA A 90 -8.97 5.96 9.85
CA ALA A 90 -9.04 5.74 8.40
C ALA A 90 -9.49 4.32 8.00
N GLY A 91 -9.27 3.32 8.87
CA GLY A 91 -9.64 1.92 8.63
C GLY A 91 -8.47 0.96 8.52
N LYS A 92 -7.24 1.37 8.87
CA LYS A 92 -6.03 0.53 8.85
C LYS A 92 -6.22 -0.79 9.60
N THR A 93 -6.67 -0.75 10.85
CA THR A 93 -6.93 -1.98 11.62
C THR A 93 -8.05 -2.84 11.02
N THR A 94 -9.11 -2.25 10.45
CA THR A 94 -10.17 -2.99 9.76
C THR A 94 -9.61 -3.74 8.55
N PHE A 95 -8.74 -3.09 7.78
CA PHE A 95 -8.01 -3.73 6.70
C PHE A 95 -7.14 -4.89 7.21
N THR A 96 -6.37 -4.66 8.29
CA THR A 96 -5.50 -5.68 8.89
C THR A 96 -6.28 -6.90 9.39
N GLN A 97 -7.51 -6.72 9.88
CA GLN A 97 -8.41 -7.81 10.23
C GLN A 97 -8.81 -8.65 9.02
N GLY A 98 -9.16 -8.00 7.91
CA GLY A 98 -9.41 -8.67 6.63
C GLY A 98 -8.19 -9.44 6.13
N LEU A 99 -7.01 -8.81 6.18
CA LEU A 99 -5.74 -9.44 5.81
C LEU A 99 -5.49 -10.70 6.64
N GLY A 100 -5.58 -10.61 7.97
CA GLY A 100 -5.40 -11.77 8.85
C GLY A 100 -6.41 -12.88 8.57
N ARG A 101 -7.68 -12.55 8.31
CA ARG A 101 -8.69 -13.54 7.91
C ARG A 101 -8.32 -14.24 6.61
N GLY A 102 -7.90 -13.50 5.59
CA GLY A 102 -7.46 -14.08 4.32
C GLY A 102 -6.22 -14.97 4.45
N LEU A 103 -5.29 -14.59 5.35
CA LEU A 103 -4.12 -15.38 5.71
C LEU A 103 -4.46 -16.62 6.57
N GLY A 104 -5.69 -16.74 7.07
CA GLY A 104 -6.08 -17.84 7.95
C GLY A 104 -5.46 -17.74 9.34
N VAL A 105 -5.30 -16.52 9.86
CA VAL A 105 -4.94 -16.25 11.25
C VAL A 105 -5.97 -16.87 12.20
N GLU A 106 -5.48 -17.48 13.27
CA GLU A 106 -6.29 -18.03 14.34
C GLU A 106 -6.65 -16.95 15.37
N GLY A 107 -7.94 -16.80 15.65
CA GLY A 107 -8.42 -15.84 16.64
C GLY A 107 -8.49 -14.39 16.12
N PRO A 108 -8.79 -13.42 17.02
CA PRO A 108 -9.02 -12.04 16.63
C PRO A 108 -7.73 -11.30 16.32
N VAL A 109 -7.72 -10.55 15.21
CA VAL A 109 -6.71 -9.54 14.92
C VAL A 109 -7.12 -8.23 15.59
N VAL A 110 -6.28 -7.76 16.49
CA VAL A 110 -6.56 -6.62 17.37
C VAL A 110 -5.39 -5.66 17.33
N SER A 111 -5.68 -4.37 17.12
CA SER A 111 -4.65 -3.34 17.05
C SER A 111 -3.69 -3.46 18.23
N PRO A 112 -2.37 -3.41 17.98
CA PRO A 112 -1.32 -3.44 18.99
C PRO A 112 -1.24 -2.10 19.76
N THR A 113 -2.39 -1.57 20.20
CA THR A 113 -2.53 -0.23 20.79
C THR A 113 -1.73 -0.03 22.09
N PHE A 114 -1.22 -1.10 22.72
CA PHE A 114 -0.43 -1.02 23.97
C PHE A 114 0.87 -1.82 23.95
N VAL A 115 1.11 -2.59 22.90
CA VAL A 115 2.29 -3.45 22.73
C VAL A 115 2.77 -3.17 21.32
N LEU A 116 3.99 -2.66 21.10
CA LEU A 116 4.42 -2.10 19.81
C LEU A 116 4.16 -3.03 18.59
N SER A 117 4.19 -4.35 18.82
CA SER A 117 3.90 -5.37 17.82
C SER A 117 3.08 -6.53 18.42
N ARG A 118 2.32 -7.22 17.55
CA ARG A 118 1.65 -8.49 17.83
C ARG A 118 1.89 -9.50 16.72
N VAL A 119 2.17 -10.73 17.13
CA VAL A 119 2.29 -11.88 16.25
C VAL A 119 0.98 -12.67 16.27
N HIS A 120 0.35 -12.77 15.11
CA HIS A 120 -0.92 -13.45 14.88
C HIS A 120 -0.66 -14.73 14.09
N ARG A 121 -0.65 -15.87 14.77
CA ARG A 121 -0.37 -17.19 14.16
C ARG A 121 -1.45 -17.57 13.15
N ALA A 122 -1.02 -18.10 12.02
CA ALA A 122 -1.90 -18.67 11.01
C ALA A 122 -1.87 -20.20 11.03
N ALA A 123 -2.86 -20.80 10.37
CA ALA A 123 -2.89 -22.25 10.16
C ALA A 123 -1.61 -22.77 9.50
N GLU A 124 -1.29 -24.05 9.72
CA GLU A 124 -0.07 -24.67 9.21
C GLU A 124 0.09 -24.49 7.69
N GLY A 125 1.30 -24.11 7.26
CA GLY A 125 1.62 -23.85 5.86
C GLY A 125 1.23 -22.45 5.35
N ARG A 126 0.71 -21.56 6.21
CA ARG A 126 0.42 -20.17 5.87
C ARG A 126 1.34 -19.20 6.61
N PRO A 127 1.67 -18.03 6.02
CA PRO A 127 2.49 -17.05 6.70
C PRO A 127 1.74 -16.49 7.91
N THR A 128 2.48 -16.30 8.99
CA THR A 128 2.00 -15.59 10.19
C THR A 128 1.79 -14.11 9.84
N LEU A 129 0.88 -13.42 10.53
CA LEU A 129 0.74 -11.97 10.43
C LEU A 129 1.46 -11.31 11.59
N VAL A 130 2.48 -10.49 11.31
CA VAL A 130 3.05 -9.58 12.29
C VAL A 130 2.39 -8.22 12.08
N HIS A 131 1.70 -7.73 13.12
CA HIS A 131 1.04 -6.43 13.10
C HIS A 131 1.78 -5.48 14.03
N VAL A 132 2.36 -4.42 13.46
CA VAL A 132 3.10 -3.38 14.17
C VAL A 132 2.32 -2.07 14.11
N ASP A 133 2.28 -1.32 15.21
CA ASP A 133 1.76 0.06 15.23
C ASP A 133 2.89 1.01 15.64
N ALA A 134 3.45 1.68 14.63
CA ALA A 134 4.58 2.59 14.78
C ALA A 134 4.17 3.99 15.26
N TYR A 135 2.87 4.26 15.48
CA TYR A 135 2.39 5.57 15.93
C TYR A 135 3.05 6.05 17.25
N ARG A 136 3.53 5.11 18.06
CA ARG A 136 4.15 5.38 19.36
C ARG A 136 5.66 5.34 19.35
N LEU A 137 6.28 5.02 18.22
CA LEU A 137 7.72 4.93 18.15
C LEU A 137 8.31 6.34 18.02
N GLY A 138 9.33 6.62 18.84
CA GLY A 138 10.00 7.92 18.85
C GLY A 138 10.90 8.13 17.63
N ASP A 139 11.52 7.05 17.14
CA ASP A 139 12.38 7.00 15.98
C ASP A 139 12.43 5.59 15.37
N GLY A 140 13.25 5.41 14.33
CA GLY A 140 13.39 4.10 13.66
C GLY A 140 14.31 3.11 14.33
N ASP A 141 15.09 3.54 15.33
CA ASP A 141 15.94 2.61 16.07
C ASP A 141 15.07 1.76 17.00
N GLU A 142 13.96 2.29 17.52
CA GLU A 142 12.95 1.50 18.25
C GLU A 142 12.22 0.47 17.36
N LEU A 143 12.15 0.66 16.03
CA LEU A 143 11.66 -0.38 15.10
C LEU A 143 12.68 -1.49 14.90
N ASP A 144 13.96 -1.14 14.78
CA ASP A 144 15.06 -2.09 14.64
C ASP A 144 15.21 -2.97 15.92
N ASP A 145 14.81 -2.44 17.08
CA ASP A 145 14.73 -3.17 18.36
C ASP A 145 13.52 -4.11 18.46
N ILE A 146 12.51 -3.96 17.60
CA ILE A 146 11.45 -4.96 17.49
C ILE A 146 12.09 -6.16 16.79
N ASP A 147 12.07 -7.31 17.44
CA ASP A 147 12.63 -8.59 16.98
C ASP A 147 11.83 -9.17 15.78
N LEU A 148 11.69 -8.35 14.73
CA LEU A 148 10.99 -8.63 13.50
C LEU A 148 11.83 -9.52 12.61
N ASP A 149 13.15 -9.38 12.63
CA ASP A 149 14.06 -10.08 11.73
C ASP A 149 13.94 -11.61 11.83
N GLU A 150 13.78 -12.15 13.03
CA GLU A 150 13.62 -13.61 13.25
C GLU A 150 12.26 -14.13 12.77
N THR A 151 11.23 -13.28 12.67
CA THR A 151 9.87 -13.67 12.29
C THR A 151 9.48 -13.24 10.87
N ALA A 152 10.13 -12.21 10.31
CA ALA A 152 9.80 -11.57 9.06
C ALA A 152 9.91 -12.52 7.87
N ALA A 153 10.94 -13.38 7.84
CA ALA A 153 11.13 -14.33 6.75
C ALA A 153 9.96 -15.33 6.60
N GLY A 154 9.26 -15.65 7.70
CA GLY A 154 8.10 -16.56 7.73
C GLY A 154 6.74 -15.86 7.81
N ALA A 155 6.72 -14.52 7.81
CA ALA A 155 5.52 -13.73 8.08
C ALA A 155 5.22 -12.71 6.99
N VAL A 156 3.96 -12.28 6.94
CA VAL A 156 3.59 -11.01 6.34
C VAL A 156 3.62 -9.96 7.44
N THR A 157 4.41 -8.91 7.25
CA THR A 157 4.54 -7.83 8.23
C THR A 157 3.71 -6.65 7.77
N LEU A 158 2.76 -6.20 8.60
CA LEU A 158 1.98 -4.99 8.38
C LEU A 158 2.34 -3.96 9.45
N VAL A 159 2.87 -2.83 9.02
CA VAL A 159 3.24 -1.70 9.89
C VAL A 159 2.27 -0.55 9.67
N GLU A 160 1.44 -0.27 10.67
CA GLU A 160 0.64 0.96 10.70
C GLU A 160 1.54 2.15 11.07
N TRP A 161 1.36 3.28 10.39
CA TRP A 161 2.12 4.52 10.62
C TRP A 161 3.64 4.41 10.43
N GLY A 162 4.09 3.43 9.65
CA GLY A 162 5.52 3.18 9.42
C GLY A 162 6.21 4.09 8.39
N GLU A 163 5.54 5.09 7.82
CA GLU A 163 6.17 5.99 6.82
C GLU A 163 7.32 6.77 7.46
N GLY A 164 8.48 6.80 6.79
CA GLY A 164 9.71 7.42 7.27
C GLY A 164 10.53 6.56 8.25
N ILE A 165 10.02 5.40 8.66
CA ILE A 165 10.62 4.55 9.69
C ILE A 165 10.79 3.11 9.20
N ALA A 166 9.73 2.50 8.68
CA ALA A 166 9.67 1.11 8.28
C ALA A 166 10.22 0.82 6.88
N GLU A 167 10.55 1.83 6.06
CA GLU A 167 11.14 1.59 4.73
C GLU A 167 12.51 0.92 4.81
N ARG A 168 13.19 1.03 5.96
CA ARG A 168 14.49 0.39 6.22
C ARG A 168 14.38 -1.12 6.44
N LEU A 169 13.20 -1.63 6.80
CA LEU A 169 12.99 -3.05 7.11
C LEU A 169 13.05 -3.93 5.86
N ASN A 170 12.60 -3.42 4.72
CA ASN A 170 12.67 -4.14 3.45
C ASN A 170 12.67 -3.17 2.26
N SER A 171 13.58 -3.40 1.30
CA SER A 171 13.58 -2.69 0.01
C SER A 171 12.38 -3.07 -0.85
N ASP A 172 11.90 -4.31 -0.72
CA ASP A 172 10.67 -4.80 -1.32
C ASP A 172 9.49 -4.55 -0.38
N ARG A 173 8.63 -3.59 -0.70
CA ARG A 173 7.51 -3.19 0.16
C ARG A 173 6.29 -2.72 -0.60
N LEU A 174 5.13 -2.96 -0.01
CA LEU A 174 3.85 -2.47 -0.49
C LEU A 174 3.41 -1.29 0.39
N LEU A 175 3.35 -0.11 -0.21
CA LEU A 175 2.83 1.08 0.45
C LEU A 175 1.31 1.12 0.25
N MET A 176 0.55 1.16 1.34
CA MET A 176 -0.90 1.34 1.34
C MET A 176 -1.24 2.70 1.95
N SER A 177 -1.95 3.55 1.22
CA SER A 177 -2.52 4.79 1.76
C SER A 177 -4.04 4.74 1.75
N ILE A 178 -4.65 5.14 2.87
CA ILE A 178 -6.11 5.22 3.03
C ILE A 178 -6.51 6.68 3.23
N GLU A 179 -7.34 7.18 2.32
CA GLU A 179 -7.89 8.53 2.34
C GLU A 179 -9.40 8.48 2.60
N ARG A 180 -9.93 9.48 3.29
CA ARG A 180 -11.38 9.60 3.53
C ARG A 180 -12.01 10.48 2.45
N SER A 181 -13.28 10.25 2.15
CA SER A 181 -14.07 11.21 1.37
C SER A 181 -13.99 12.60 1.99
N GLY A 182 -13.93 13.63 1.13
CA GLY A 182 -13.94 15.03 1.56
C GLY A 182 -15.31 15.49 2.06
N ASP A 183 -16.37 14.71 1.82
CA ASP A 183 -17.71 14.95 2.37
C ASP A 183 -17.84 14.27 3.75
N PRO A 184 -18.02 15.03 4.85
CA PRO A 184 -18.19 14.45 6.18
C PRO A 184 -19.42 13.54 6.34
N ALA A 185 -20.41 13.64 5.45
CA ALA A 185 -21.58 12.77 5.43
C ALA A 185 -21.33 11.44 4.70
N ASP A 186 -20.21 11.34 3.97
CA ASP A 186 -19.80 10.18 3.21
C ASP A 186 -18.69 9.42 3.96
N ASP A 187 -18.98 8.17 4.34
CA ASP A 187 -17.99 7.34 5.04
C ASP A 187 -17.08 6.57 4.07
N THR A 188 -17.12 6.88 2.78
CA THR A 188 -16.25 6.25 1.78
C THR A 188 -14.77 6.51 2.07
N ARG A 189 -13.96 5.48 1.78
CA ARG A 189 -12.50 5.53 1.78
C ARG A 189 -11.97 5.28 0.38
N PHE A 190 -10.83 5.86 0.07
CA PHE A 190 -10.05 5.53 -1.12
C PHE A 190 -8.75 4.88 -0.67
N VAL A 191 -8.47 3.69 -1.19
CA VAL A 191 -7.26 2.93 -0.84
C VAL A 191 -6.37 2.85 -2.06
N PHE A 192 -5.10 3.22 -1.88
CA PHE A 192 -4.09 3.19 -2.93
C PHE A 192 -2.94 2.28 -2.52
N PHE A 193 -2.55 1.39 -3.42
CA PHE A 193 -1.38 0.53 -3.26
C PHE A 193 -0.28 0.95 -4.23
N ARG A 194 0.94 1.12 -3.73
CA ARG A 194 2.16 1.31 -4.53
C ARG A 194 3.19 0.26 -4.17
N GLY A 195 3.75 -0.36 -5.19
CA GLY A 195 4.84 -1.31 -5.07
C GLY A 195 6.18 -0.62 -5.12
N GLU A 196 7.09 -0.97 -4.23
CA GLU A 196 8.49 -0.59 -4.30
C GLU A 196 9.36 -1.84 -4.23
N GLY A 197 10.37 -1.91 -5.10
CA GLY A 197 11.26 -3.07 -5.24
C GLY A 197 10.76 -4.14 -6.22
N GLU A 198 11.65 -5.08 -6.55
CA GLU A 198 11.45 -6.11 -7.59
C GLU A 198 10.22 -6.99 -7.29
N ARG A 199 9.92 -7.23 -6.01
CA ARG A 199 8.76 -8.03 -5.56
C ARG A 199 7.43 -7.50 -6.12
N TRP A 200 7.33 -6.18 -6.26
CA TRP A 200 6.06 -5.49 -6.52
C TRP A 200 6.01 -4.83 -7.91
N GLU A 201 7.00 -5.05 -8.79
CA GLU A 201 6.98 -4.58 -10.18
C GLU A 201 5.73 -4.99 -10.97
N GLN A 202 5.10 -6.10 -10.57
CA GLN A 202 3.90 -6.61 -11.24
C GLN A 202 2.63 -6.38 -10.42
N LEU A 203 2.62 -5.37 -9.54
CA LEU A 203 1.52 -5.11 -8.60
C LEU A 203 0.15 -5.08 -9.28
N HIS A 204 0.00 -4.33 -10.38
CA HIS A 204 -1.26 -4.25 -11.13
C HIS A 204 -1.76 -5.65 -11.53
N ARG A 205 -0.89 -6.45 -12.18
CA ARG A 205 -1.22 -7.81 -12.60
C ARG A 205 -1.54 -8.73 -11.41
N GLN A 206 -0.78 -8.60 -10.32
CA GLN A 206 -0.98 -9.39 -9.11
C GLN A 206 -2.34 -9.09 -8.48
N ILE A 207 -2.71 -7.82 -8.35
CA ILE A 207 -4.00 -7.42 -7.79
C ILE A 207 -5.15 -7.75 -8.76
N GLU A 208 -5.01 -7.51 -10.06
CA GLU A 208 -6.02 -7.88 -11.07
C GLU A 208 -6.31 -9.39 -11.07
N SER A 209 -5.33 -10.23 -10.74
CA SER A 209 -5.53 -11.69 -10.68
C SER A 209 -6.42 -12.15 -9.53
N VAL A 210 -6.60 -11.32 -8.51
CA VAL A 210 -7.39 -11.63 -7.30
C VAL A 210 -8.60 -10.74 -7.11
N ALA A 211 -8.62 -9.57 -7.75
CA ALA A 211 -9.76 -8.68 -7.78
C ALA A 211 -10.88 -9.32 -8.62
N PRO A 212 -12.15 -9.22 -8.20
CA PRO A 212 -13.26 -9.72 -9.00
C PRO A 212 -13.25 -9.04 -10.37
N THR A 213 -13.31 -9.85 -11.43
CA THR A 213 -13.41 -9.37 -12.81
C THR A 213 -14.72 -8.60 -13.00
N GLY A 214 -14.64 -7.26 -12.94
CA GLY A 214 -15.66 -6.33 -13.43
C GLY A 214 -16.60 -5.76 -12.37
N GLY A 215 -16.38 -4.49 -12.00
CA GLY A 215 -17.32 -3.65 -11.25
C GLY A 215 -16.72 -3.04 -9.98
N PRO A 216 -17.31 -1.95 -9.44
CA PRO A 216 -16.97 -1.45 -8.10
C PRO A 216 -17.11 -2.58 -7.06
N LEU A 217 -16.49 -2.43 -5.90
CA LEU A 217 -16.46 -3.39 -4.78
C LEU A 217 -17.85 -3.85 -4.26
N HIS A 218 -18.94 -3.31 -4.81
CA HIS A 218 -20.31 -3.61 -4.43
C HIS A 218 -20.95 -4.64 -5.35
N ASP A 219 -21.49 -5.68 -4.71
CA ASP A 219 -22.57 -6.52 -5.26
C ASP A 219 -23.83 -5.69 -5.53
#